data_AF-A0A1E5G2A2-F1
#
_entry.id   AF-A0A1E5G2A2-F1
#
_cell.length_a   1.000
_cell.length_b   1.000
_cell.length_c   1.000
_cell.angle_alpha   90.00
_cell.angle_beta   90.00
_cell.angle_gamma   90.00
#
_symmetry.space_group_name_H-M   'P 1'
#
loop_
_entity.id
_entity.type
_entity.pdbx_description
1 polymer ?
#
loop_
_entity_poly.entity_id
_entity_poly.type
_entity_poly.pdbx_seq_one_letter_code
_entity_poly.pdbx_strand_id
1 'polypeptide(L)'
;MQPVYTPISFLKRFLIGQEQKLTVAELKEQLKDFDSYFQSAYNMGLEDLVDTTIDQEDSPFIIDASSTILLQEFPIKMNNLAYDYLVQVGKPLTKDKIIKQLSKRTKTPYNQVEKQLNLEKDMRFVEVYGCDRWLLTEWEICNDQVYNLLRGRDSKETNSTHVYQLISTRIQSKEGPRNIWLPEMDERFTICENGKVFIEELDGEVTCMRDNNIEKLDATGNEVHKKIIEQLEQGLYILKKRNERMSEEVVQFFNNNNLDAIHKLMEEKKANKELQHDVNKLIEKWKV
;
A
#
# COMPACT_ATOMS: atom_id res chain seq x y z
N MET A 1 0.02 2.28 7.40
CA MET A 1 1.20 1.78 6.66
C MET A 1 1.61 2.82 5.62
N GLN A 2 2.90 3.15 5.49
CA GLN A 2 3.36 4.04 4.40
C GLN A 2 3.29 3.32 3.05
N PRO A 3 3.09 4.03 1.94
CA PRO A 3 3.18 3.45 0.60
C PRO A 3 4.58 2.87 0.37
N VAL A 4 4.64 1.57 0.07
CA VAL A 4 5.87 0.82 -0.18
C VAL A 4 6.00 0.58 -1.69
N TYR A 5 7.21 0.64 -2.22
CA TYR A 5 7.48 0.26 -3.62
C TYR A 5 7.70 -1.24 -3.75
N THR A 6 7.52 -1.85 -4.91
CA THR A 6 8.01 -3.25 -5.07
C THR A 6 9.54 -3.30 -4.91
N PRO A 7 10.15 -4.43 -4.51
CA PRO A 7 11.61 -4.52 -4.34
C PRO A 7 12.41 -4.02 -5.55
N ILE A 8 12.04 -4.42 -6.77
CA ILE A 8 12.62 -3.91 -8.02
C ILE A 8 12.50 -2.38 -8.09
N SER A 9 11.31 -1.85 -7.83
CA SER A 9 11.00 -0.43 -7.91
C SER A 9 11.78 0.39 -6.89
N PHE A 10 11.93 -0.15 -5.67
CA PHE A 10 12.75 0.46 -4.62
C PHE A 10 14.21 0.55 -5.09
N LEU A 11 14.81 -0.55 -5.56
CA LEU A 11 16.20 -0.56 -6.02
C LEU A 11 16.43 0.36 -7.23
N LYS A 12 15.50 0.41 -8.19
CA LYS A 12 15.55 1.37 -9.31
C LYS A 12 15.64 2.81 -8.81
N ARG A 13 14.73 3.21 -7.91
CA ARG A 13 14.71 4.57 -7.34
C ARG A 13 15.99 4.87 -6.58
N PHE A 14 16.43 3.92 -5.76
CA PHE A 14 17.64 4.07 -4.97
C PHE A 14 18.85 4.32 -5.86
N LEU A 15 19.05 3.50 -6.90
CA LEU A 15 20.18 3.61 -7.83
C LEU A 15 20.12 4.86 -8.71
N ILE A 16 18.94 5.29 -9.15
CA ILE A 16 18.78 6.54 -9.92
C ILE A 16 19.16 7.78 -9.09
N GLY A 17 18.96 7.73 -7.78
CA GLY A 17 19.36 8.79 -6.85
C GLY A 17 20.85 8.83 -6.55
N GLN A 18 21.63 7.81 -6.95
CA GLN A 18 23.06 7.78 -6.67
C GLN A 18 23.84 8.58 -7.71
N GLU A 19 24.78 9.40 -7.24
CA GLU A 19 25.68 10.16 -8.12
C GLU A 19 26.76 9.26 -8.75
N GLN A 20 27.04 8.11 -8.14
CA GLN A 20 28.08 7.17 -8.55
C GLN A 20 27.49 5.78 -8.79
N LYS A 21 28.13 5.04 -9.70
CA LYS A 21 27.82 3.63 -9.93
C LYS A 21 28.28 2.81 -8.73
N LEU A 22 27.45 1.86 -8.31
CA LEU A 22 27.71 1.02 -7.14
C LEU A 22 27.92 -0.43 -7.54
N THR A 23 28.82 -1.11 -6.84
CA THR A 23 28.91 -2.56 -6.83
C THR A 23 27.79 -3.17 -5.99
N VAL A 24 27.50 -4.46 -6.18
CA VAL A 24 26.52 -5.19 -5.35
C VAL A 24 26.86 -5.10 -3.86
N ALA A 25 28.14 -5.20 -3.50
CA ALA A 25 28.60 -5.10 -2.12
C ALA A 25 28.38 -3.69 -1.54
N GLU A 26 28.71 -2.64 -2.30
CA GLU A 26 28.47 -1.25 -1.88
C GLU A 26 26.99 -0.93 -1.76
N LEU A 27 26.16 -1.45 -2.67
CA LEU A 27 24.71 -1.31 -2.60
C LEU A 27 24.17 -1.91 -1.29
N LYS A 28 24.59 -3.14 -0.95
CA LYS A 28 24.20 -3.80 0.29
C LYS A 28 24.66 -2.98 1.50
N GLU A 29 25.89 -2.49 1.51
CA GLU A 29 26.40 -1.64 2.60
C GLU A 29 25.54 -0.40 2.82
N GLN A 30 25.19 0.32 1.75
CA GLN A 30 24.38 1.53 1.83
C GLN A 30 22.92 1.26 2.23
N LEU A 31 22.42 0.06 1.97
CA LEU A 31 21.05 -0.33 2.29
C LEU A 31 20.91 -0.99 3.67
N LYS A 32 21.99 -1.17 4.44
CA LYS A 32 21.96 -1.79 5.78
C LYS A 32 20.95 -1.16 6.73
N ASP A 33 20.86 0.17 6.72
CA ASP A 33 19.94 0.90 7.61
C ASP A 33 18.46 0.64 7.29
N PHE A 34 18.16 0.09 6.11
CA PHE A 34 16.82 -0.26 5.66
C PHE A 34 16.43 -1.73 5.95
N ASP A 35 17.29 -2.55 6.54
CA ASP A 35 17.01 -3.99 6.73
C ASP A 35 15.73 -4.23 7.56
N SER A 36 15.54 -3.47 8.65
CA SER A 36 14.31 -3.53 9.45
C SER A 36 13.04 -3.17 8.66
N TYR A 37 13.17 -2.20 7.75
CA TYR A 37 12.10 -1.82 6.84
C TYR A 37 11.80 -2.95 5.85
N PHE A 38 12.82 -3.60 5.28
CA PHE A 38 12.62 -4.72 4.35
C PHE A 38 11.97 -5.93 5.01
N GLN A 39 12.37 -6.26 6.24
CA GLN A 39 11.77 -7.34 7.00
C GLN A 39 10.29 -7.06 7.30
N SER A 40 9.95 -5.83 7.69
CA SER A 40 8.55 -5.47 7.98
C SER A 40 7.68 -5.33 6.74
N ALA A 41 8.22 -4.78 5.65
CA ALA A 41 7.46 -4.47 4.44
C ALA A 41 7.33 -5.66 3.48
N TYR A 42 8.37 -6.49 3.35
CA TYR A 42 8.44 -7.58 2.38
C TYR A 42 8.57 -8.97 3.01
N ASN A 43 8.77 -9.06 4.33
CA ASN A 43 9.15 -10.31 5.00
C ASN A 43 10.44 -10.93 4.42
N MET A 44 11.40 -10.08 4.02
CA MET A 44 12.68 -10.48 3.45
C MET A 44 13.82 -9.69 4.12
N GLY A 45 14.97 -10.33 4.31
CA GLY A 45 16.19 -9.63 4.69
C GLY A 45 16.81 -8.88 3.51
N LEU A 46 17.68 -7.92 3.79
CA LEU A 46 18.40 -7.13 2.78
C LEU A 46 19.09 -7.99 1.73
N GLU A 47 19.86 -9.00 2.16
CA GLU A 47 20.64 -9.86 1.27
C GLU A 47 19.73 -10.59 0.28
N ASP A 48 18.70 -11.27 0.82
CA ASP A 48 17.72 -12.00 0.02
C ASP A 48 16.97 -11.07 -0.92
N LEU A 49 16.62 -9.86 -0.47
CA LEU A 49 15.91 -8.87 -1.28
C LEU A 49 16.77 -8.44 -2.47
N VAL A 50 18.03 -8.07 -2.24
CA VAL A 50 18.93 -7.60 -3.31
C VAL A 50 19.20 -8.73 -4.30
N ASP A 51 19.57 -9.91 -3.80
CA ASP A 51 19.96 -11.03 -4.66
C ASP A 51 18.76 -11.53 -5.47
N THR A 52 17.61 -11.75 -4.81
CA THR A 52 16.38 -12.18 -5.50
C THR A 52 15.93 -11.15 -6.53
N THR A 53 16.07 -9.85 -6.25
CA THR A 53 15.61 -8.79 -7.14
C THR A 53 16.52 -8.63 -8.36
N ILE A 54 17.83 -8.77 -8.17
CA ILE A 54 18.80 -8.69 -9.26
C ILE A 54 18.69 -9.91 -10.19
N ASP A 55 18.50 -11.11 -9.63
CA ASP A 55 18.50 -12.39 -10.36
C ASP A 55 17.17 -12.69 -11.07
N GLN A 56 16.16 -11.81 -11.01
CA GLN A 56 14.89 -12.03 -11.72
C GLN A 56 15.09 -12.05 -13.23
N GLU A 57 14.39 -12.94 -13.94
CA GLU A 57 14.49 -13.10 -15.40
C GLU A 57 14.20 -11.79 -16.16
N ASP A 58 13.29 -10.98 -15.64
CA ASP A 58 12.90 -9.70 -16.20
C ASP A 58 13.49 -8.48 -15.46
N SER A 59 14.59 -8.70 -14.73
CA SER A 59 15.29 -7.66 -13.99
C SER A 59 15.78 -6.51 -14.90
N PRO A 60 15.60 -5.24 -14.49
CA PRO A 60 16.17 -4.08 -15.17
C PRO A 60 17.68 -3.88 -14.87
N PHE A 61 18.28 -4.74 -14.03
CA PHE A 61 19.64 -4.60 -13.54
C PHE A 61 20.61 -5.45 -14.37
N ILE A 62 21.73 -4.86 -14.78
CA ILE A 62 22.82 -5.53 -15.46
C ILE A 62 24.03 -5.47 -14.54
N ILE A 63 24.62 -6.62 -14.23
CA ILE A 63 25.89 -6.69 -13.51
C ILE A 63 27.02 -6.80 -14.53
N ASP A 64 28.00 -5.89 -14.45
CA ASP A 64 29.19 -5.96 -15.28
C ASP A 64 30.29 -6.87 -14.68
N ALA A 65 31.40 -7.04 -15.40
CA ALA A 65 32.51 -7.89 -14.94
C ALA A 65 33.16 -7.45 -13.62
N SER A 66 32.94 -6.19 -13.20
CA SER A 66 33.42 -5.64 -11.93
C SER A 66 32.41 -5.77 -10.79
N SER A 67 31.30 -6.49 -11.01
CA SER A 67 30.16 -6.56 -10.09
C SER A 67 29.46 -5.21 -9.88
N THR A 68 29.64 -4.26 -10.81
CA THR A 68 28.94 -2.97 -10.80
C THR A 68 27.53 -3.15 -11.34
N ILE A 69 26.54 -2.62 -10.63
CA ILE A 69 25.14 -2.66 -11.02
C ILE A 69 24.87 -1.48 -11.95
N LEU A 70 24.34 -1.77 -13.12
CA LEU A 70 23.92 -0.81 -14.13
C LEU A 70 22.41 -0.97 -14.38
N LEU A 71 21.72 0.13 -14.62
CA LEU A 71 20.34 0.10 -15.08
C LEU A 71 20.31 -0.07 -16.60
N GLN A 72 19.54 -1.03 -17.07
CA GLN A 72 19.35 -1.25 -18.50
C GLN A 72 18.56 -0.09 -19.11
N GLU A 73 19.11 0.55 -20.12
CA GLU A 73 18.33 1.44 -20.98
C GLU A 73 17.34 0.61 -21.80
N PHE A 74 16.06 0.95 -21.70
CA PHE A 74 14.98 0.20 -22.35
C PHE A 74 14.16 1.10 -23.30
N PRO A 75 14.73 1.54 -24.43
CA PRO A 75 14.07 2.46 -25.35
C PRO A 75 13.05 1.74 -26.24
N ILE A 76 12.02 1.14 -25.66
CA ILE A 76 10.91 0.57 -26.40
C ILE A 76 9.88 1.65 -26.71
N LYS A 77 9.48 1.74 -27.99
CA LYS A 77 8.46 2.71 -28.46
C LYS A 77 7.18 2.67 -27.62
N MET A 78 6.72 1.48 -27.23
CA MET A 78 5.51 1.31 -26.42
C MET A 78 5.67 1.90 -25.00
N ASN A 79 6.84 1.72 -24.40
CA ASN A 79 7.18 2.32 -23.11
C ASN A 79 7.26 3.84 -23.19
N ASN A 80 7.83 4.41 -24.24
CA ASN A 80 7.84 5.86 -24.43
C ASN A 80 6.41 6.43 -24.52
N LEU A 81 5.51 5.74 -25.22
CA LEU A 81 4.10 6.13 -25.27
C LEU A 81 3.40 6.00 -23.90
N ALA A 82 3.76 4.98 -23.11
CA ALA A 82 3.26 4.80 -21.75
C ALA A 82 3.73 5.93 -20.84
N TYR A 83 5.00 6.32 -20.96
CA TYR A 83 5.62 7.42 -20.23
C TYR A 83 4.87 8.73 -20.55
N ASP A 84 4.74 9.08 -21.83
CA ASP A 84 4.03 10.27 -22.27
C ASP A 84 2.59 10.30 -21.75
N TYR A 85 1.93 9.14 -21.74
CA TYR A 85 0.56 9.01 -21.24
C TYR A 85 0.48 9.25 -19.72
N LEU A 86 1.39 8.69 -18.94
CA LEU A 86 1.45 8.94 -17.50
C LEU A 86 1.76 10.41 -17.21
N VAL A 87 2.72 11.03 -17.93
CA VAL A 87 3.00 12.47 -17.81
C VAL A 87 1.75 13.31 -18.07
N GLN A 88 1.02 12.99 -19.15
CA GLN A 88 -0.21 13.70 -19.54
C GLN A 88 -1.33 13.54 -18.51
N VAL A 89 -1.57 12.32 -18.03
CA VAL A 89 -2.64 12.03 -17.06
C VAL A 89 -2.30 12.54 -15.67
N GLY A 90 -1.02 12.44 -15.30
CA GLY A 90 -0.49 13.03 -14.09
C GLY A 90 -0.91 12.36 -12.78
N LYS A 91 -1.27 11.08 -12.85
CA LYS A 91 -1.58 10.25 -11.68
C LYS A 91 -1.18 8.79 -11.95
N PRO A 92 -0.94 7.98 -10.90
CA PRO A 92 -0.61 6.57 -11.06
C PRO A 92 -1.78 5.79 -11.67
N LEU A 93 -1.48 4.81 -12.52
CA LEU A 93 -2.47 4.00 -13.23
C LEU A 93 -2.13 2.52 -13.16
N THR A 94 -3.14 1.68 -13.31
CA THR A 94 -2.93 0.24 -13.44
C THR A 94 -2.37 -0.13 -14.81
N LYS A 95 -1.63 -1.24 -14.90
CA LYS A 95 -1.05 -1.73 -16.16
C LYS A 95 -2.13 -1.90 -17.24
N ASP A 96 -3.28 -2.46 -16.86
CA ASP A 96 -4.43 -2.61 -17.77
C ASP A 96 -4.98 -1.28 -18.31
N LYS A 97 -5.08 -0.23 -17.47
CA LYS A 97 -5.53 1.10 -17.92
C LYS A 97 -4.54 1.71 -18.91
N ILE A 98 -3.25 1.54 -18.66
CA ILE A 98 -2.18 1.98 -19.57
C ILE A 98 -2.33 1.24 -20.91
N ILE A 99 -2.41 -0.09 -20.91
CA ILE A 99 -2.54 -0.90 -22.13
C ILE A 99 -3.80 -0.52 -22.92
N LYS A 100 -4.97 -0.39 -22.26
CA LYS A 100 -6.23 0.02 -22.91
C LYS A 100 -6.09 1.36 -23.61
N GLN A 101 -5.42 2.33 -22.98
CA GLN A 101 -5.24 3.63 -23.59
C GLN A 101 -4.27 3.56 -24.77
N LEU A 102 -3.14 2.87 -24.61
CA LEU A 102 -2.15 2.72 -25.68
C LEU A 102 -2.77 2.03 -26.89
N SER A 103 -3.52 0.95 -26.68
CA SER A 103 -4.26 0.24 -27.73
C SER A 103 -5.21 1.16 -28.50
N LYS A 104 -5.98 2.00 -27.80
CA LYS A 104 -6.85 3.00 -28.43
C LYS A 104 -6.07 4.05 -29.23
N ARG A 105 -4.96 4.57 -28.66
CA ARG A 105 -4.17 5.65 -29.26
C ARG A 105 -3.39 5.18 -30.50
N THR A 106 -2.81 3.99 -30.46
CA THR A 106 -1.99 3.44 -31.56
C THR A 106 -2.79 2.62 -32.56
N LYS A 107 -4.07 2.32 -32.26
CA LYS A 107 -4.91 1.35 -32.98
C LYS A 107 -4.29 -0.06 -33.02
N THR A 108 -3.44 -0.38 -32.05
CA THR A 108 -2.81 -1.70 -31.90
C THR A 108 -3.70 -2.58 -31.03
N PRO A 109 -3.93 -3.86 -31.36
CA PRO A 109 -4.67 -4.79 -30.51
C PRO A 109 -4.11 -4.89 -29.09
N TYR A 110 -4.98 -5.03 -28.09
CA TYR A 110 -4.60 -5.11 -26.66
C TYR A 110 -3.46 -6.10 -26.41
N ASN A 111 -3.60 -7.34 -26.86
CA ASN A 111 -2.61 -8.41 -26.65
C ASN A 111 -1.24 -8.11 -27.30
N GLN A 112 -1.21 -7.30 -28.36
CA GLN A 112 0.06 -6.89 -28.98
C GLN A 112 0.72 -5.78 -28.16
N VAL A 113 -0.06 -4.84 -27.64
CA VAL A 113 0.45 -3.80 -26.72
C VAL A 113 0.99 -4.43 -25.45
N GLU A 114 0.24 -5.35 -24.85
CA GLU A 114 0.65 -6.07 -23.63
C GLU A 114 1.98 -6.79 -23.81
N LYS A 115 2.19 -7.49 -24.94
CA LYS A 115 3.46 -8.16 -25.24
C LYS A 115 4.64 -7.21 -25.48
N GLN A 116 4.36 -5.99 -25.95
CA GLN A 116 5.40 -5.01 -26.27
C GLN A 116 5.71 -4.08 -25.09
N LEU A 117 4.77 -3.92 -24.15
CA LEU A 117 4.91 -3.03 -23.01
C LEU A 117 5.57 -3.79 -21.86
N ASN A 118 6.77 -3.37 -21.47
CA ASN A 118 7.44 -3.92 -20.30
C ASN A 118 7.82 -2.80 -19.33
N LEU A 119 6.93 -2.51 -18.38
CA LEU A 119 7.13 -1.47 -17.37
C LEU A 119 8.17 -1.89 -16.31
N GLU A 120 8.30 -3.20 -16.06
CA GLU A 120 9.21 -3.76 -15.06
C GLU A 120 10.68 -3.60 -15.46
N LYS A 121 11.00 -3.73 -16.74
CA LYS A 121 12.36 -3.54 -17.27
C LYS A 121 12.78 -2.09 -17.42
N ASP A 122 11.82 -1.17 -17.57
CA ASP A 122 12.14 0.23 -17.84
C ASP A 122 12.34 1.01 -16.54
N MET A 123 13.53 1.57 -16.38
CA MET A 123 13.94 2.28 -15.16
C MET A 123 13.08 3.50 -14.81
N ARG A 124 12.32 4.05 -15.77
CA ARG A 124 11.45 5.22 -15.56
C ARG A 124 10.14 4.89 -14.86
N PHE A 125 9.78 3.62 -14.77
CA PHE A 125 8.53 3.17 -14.18
C PHE A 125 8.79 2.42 -12.89
N VAL A 126 7.98 2.74 -11.89
CA VAL A 126 8.00 2.11 -10.58
C VAL A 126 6.58 1.73 -10.18
N GLU A 127 6.47 0.58 -9.54
CA GLU A 127 5.22 -0.01 -9.08
C GLU A 127 5.09 0.16 -7.57
N VAL A 128 3.89 0.53 -7.14
CA VAL A 128 3.53 0.56 -5.71
C VAL A 128 3.15 -0.83 -5.26
N TYR A 129 3.83 -1.32 -4.23
CA TYR A 129 3.58 -2.61 -3.60
C TYR A 129 2.12 -2.69 -3.11
N GLY A 130 1.42 -3.76 -3.49
CA GLY A 130 0.05 -4.02 -3.07
C GLY A 130 -1.05 -3.23 -3.82
N CYS A 131 -0.72 -2.38 -4.80
CA CYS A 131 -1.72 -1.53 -5.48
C CYS A 131 -1.86 -1.80 -7.00
N ASP A 132 -0.98 -2.59 -7.64
CA ASP A 132 -0.87 -2.71 -9.12
C ASP A 132 -0.96 -1.33 -9.80
N ARG A 133 -0.36 -0.31 -9.19
CA ARG A 133 -0.32 1.05 -9.72
C ARG A 133 1.10 1.42 -10.08
N TRP A 134 1.23 1.89 -11.31
CA TRP A 134 2.47 2.33 -11.90
C TRP A 134 2.55 3.84 -11.87
N LEU A 135 3.70 4.34 -11.45
CA LEU A 135 4.08 5.75 -11.45
C LEU A 135 5.45 5.93 -12.11
N LEU A 136 5.84 7.18 -12.33
CA LEU A 136 7.16 7.51 -12.84
C LEU A 136 8.17 7.61 -11.68
N THR A 137 9.41 7.21 -11.92
CA THR A 137 10.49 7.26 -10.92
C THR A 137 10.71 8.68 -10.40
N GLU A 138 10.57 9.68 -11.26
CA GLU A 138 10.68 11.11 -10.91
C GLU A 138 9.49 11.65 -10.07
N TRP A 139 8.46 10.83 -9.82
CA TRP A 139 7.34 11.23 -8.98
C TRP A 139 7.61 10.84 -7.53
N GLU A 140 7.14 11.66 -6.59
CA GLU A 140 7.27 11.43 -5.16
C GLU A 140 5.91 11.31 -4.50
N ILE A 141 5.76 10.33 -3.63
CA ILE A 141 4.53 10.14 -2.85
C ILE A 141 4.59 11.08 -1.64
N CYS A 142 3.63 11.99 -1.53
CA CYS A 142 3.65 13.08 -0.55
C CYS A 142 2.59 12.93 0.56
N ASN A 143 2.20 11.69 0.88
CA ASN A 143 1.17 11.43 1.89
C ASN A 143 1.50 12.03 3.26
N ASP A 144 2.76 11.95 3.70
CA ASP A 144 3.18 12.52 4.98
C ASP A 144 3.08 14.05 5.00
N GLN A 145 3.49 14.71 3.92
CA GLN A 145 3.37 16.16 3.78
C GLN A 145 1.90 16.59 3.78
N VAL A 146 1.04 15.85 3.09
CA VAL A 146 -0.42 16.08 3.09
C VAL A 146 -0.98 15.89 4.49
N TYR A 147 -0.65 14.79 5.17
CA TYR A 147 -1.11 14.50 6.52
C TYR A 147 -0.72 15.61 7.50
N ASN A 148 0.56 16.00 7.51
CA ASN A 148 1.08 17.05 8.37
C ASN A 148 0.44 18.42 8.10
N LEU A 149 0.19 18.76 6.83
CA LEU A 149 -0.47 20.01 6.47
C LEU A 149 -1.92 20.07 6.92
N LEU A 150 -2.64 18.95 6.84
CA LEU A 150 -4.04 18.90 7.26
C LEU A 150 -4.16 18.85 8.80
N ARG A 151 -3.28 18.10 9.47
CA ARG A 151 -3.18 18.05 10.93
C ARG A 151 -2.85 19.42 11.52
N GLY A 152 -1.92 20.16 10.92
CA GLY A 152 -1.55 21.52 11.37
C GLY A 152 -2.67 22.56 11.24
N ARG A 153 -3.83 22.20 10.68
CA ARG A 153 -5.02 23.06 10.54
C ARG A 153 -6.20 22.60 11.42
N ASP A 154 -6.00 21.63 12.31
CA ASP A 154 -7.05 21.00 13.13
C ASP A 154 -8.27 20.52 12.32
N SER A 155 -8.07 20.19 11.04
CA SER A 155 -9.16 19.80 10.14
C SER A 155 -9.21 18.27 10.04
N LYS A 156 -10.16 17.65 10.76
CA LYS A 156 -10.38 16.18 10.74
C LYS A 156 -11.07 15.69 9.46
N GLU A 157 -11.67 16.61 8.69
CA GLU A 157 -12.36 16.33 7.43
C GLU A 157 -11.93 17.35 6.36
N THR A 158 -11.76 16.89 5.13
CA THR A 158 -11.58 17.75 3.96
C THR A 158 -12.17 17.10 2.70
N ASN A 159 -12.03 17.75 1.54
CA ASN A 159 -12.40 17.19 0.25
C ASN A 159 -11.14 16.89 -0.57
N SER A 160 -11.13 15.80 -1.33
CA SER A 160 -10.00 15.40 -2.19
C SER A 160 -9.59 16.52 -3.15
N THR A 161 -10.55 17.27 -3.69
CA THR A 161 -10.30 18.46 -4.53
C THR A 161 -9.48 19.51 -3.79
N HIS A 162 -9.79 19.75 -2.51
CA HIS A 162 -9.01 20.68 -1.69
C HIS A 162 -7.60 20.14 -1.43
N VAL A 163 -7.45 18.84 -1.16
CA VAL A 163 -6.14 18.22 -0.99
C VAL A 163 -5.28 18.39 -2.24
N TYR A 164 -5.83 18.15 -3.44
CA TYR A 164 -5.11 18.38 -4.69
C TYR A 164 -4.70 19.85 -4.88
N GLN A 165 -5.56 20.80 -4.49
CA GLN A 165 -5.21 22.22 -4.48
C GLN A 165 -4.05 22.51 -3.51
N LEU A 166 -4.06 21.91 -2.31
CA LEU A 166 -2.99 22.05 -1.33
C LEU A 166 -1.67 21.50 -1.86
N ILE A 167 -1.70 20.34 -2.51
CA ILE A 167 -0.52 19.77 -3.14
C ILE A 167 0.01 20.74 -4.18
N SER A 168 -0.83 21.24 -5.10
CA SER A 168 -0.39 22.15 -6.16
C SER A 168 0.16 23.49 -5.64
N THR A 169 -0.31 23.96 -4.49
CA THR A 169 0.03 25.31 -3.98
C THR A 169 1.13 25.32 -2.94
N ARG A 170 1.26 24.24 -2.14
CA ARG A 170 2.14 24.21 -0.96
C ARG A 170 3.20 23.12 -0.98
N ILE A 171 2.94 22.00 -1.64
CA ILE A 171 3.88 20.86 -1.67
C ILE A 171 4.64 20.85 -2.99
N GLN A 172 3.94 21.07 -4.10
CA GLN A 172 4.52 21.01 -5.44
C GLN A 172 5.52 22.15 -5.63
N SER A 173 6.79 21.78 -5.75
CA SER A 173 7.84 22.71 -6.20
C SER A 173 7.74 22.92 -7.71
N LYS A 174 8.15 24.11 -8.18
CA LYS A 174 8.25 24.44 -9.62
C LYS A 174 9.39 23.70 -10.32
N GLU A 175 10.46 23.40 -9.59
CA GLU A 175 11.69 22.78 -10.10
C GLU A 175 11.92 21.37 -9.52
N GLY A 176 11.07 20.95 -8.58
CA GLY A 176 11.17 19.66 -7.92
C GLY A 176 10.34 18.56 -8.57
N PRO A 177 10.46 17.32 -8.06
CA PRO A 177 9.70 16.17 -8.54
C PRO A 177 8.19 16.40 -8.41
N ARG A 178 7.43 15.69 -9.24
CA ARG A 178 5.97 15.75 -9.19
C ARG A 178 5.49 15.03 -7.94
N ASN A 179 4.77 15.75 -7.09
CA ASN A 179 4.25 15.22 -5.84
C ASN A 179 2.87 14.60 -6.07
N ILE A 180 2.66 13.39 -5.57
CA ILE A 180 1.46 12.60 -5.75
C ILE A 180 0.94 12.13 -4.41
N TRP A 181 -0.37 12.23 -4.27
CA TRP A 181 -1.07 11.74 -3.10
C TRP A 181 -1.76 10.42 -3.43
N LEU A 182 -1.43 9.39 -2.66
CA LEU A 182 -1.95 8.02 -2.74
C LEU A 182 -2.59 7.64 -1.41
N PRO A 183 -3.71 8.27 -1.05
CA PRO A 183 -4.41 8.03 0.21
C PRO A 183 -4.89 6.59 0.38
N GLU A 184 -5.18 5.87 -0.71
CA GLU A 184 -5.67 4.49 -0.62
C GLU A 184 -4.63 3.51 -0.03
N MET A 185 -3.36 3.92 0.02
CA MET A 185 -2.25 3.13 0.54
C MET A 185 -1.82 3.54 1.95
N ASP A 186 -2.60 4.40 2.61
CA ASP A 186 -2.23 5.01 3.88
C ASP A 186 -3.44 5.06 4.80
N GLU A 187 -3.39 4.24 5.85
CA GLU A 187 -4.47 4.04 6.83
C GLU A 187 -4.90 5.32 7.54
N ARG A 188 -4.08 6.37 7.53
CA ARG A 188 -4.43 7.67 8.12
C ARG A 188 -5.51 8.40 7.32
N PHE A 189 -5.77 7.99 6.09
CA PHE A 189 -6.76 8.61 5.21
C PHE A 189 -7.91 7.66 4.89
N THR A 190 -9.12 8.11 5.18
CA THR A 190 -10.35 7.42 4.76
C THR A 190 -11.06 8.27 3.70
N ILE A 191 -11.18 7.76 2.47
CA ILE A 191 -11.85 8.46 1.36
C ILE A 191 -13.25 7.88 1.15
N CYS A 192 -14.25 8.74 1.15
CA CYS A 192 -15.62 8.40 0.79
C CYS A 192 -15.88 8.57 -0.72
N GLU A 193 -16.90 7.89 -1.24
CA GLU A 193 -17.27 7.95 -2.67
C GLU A 193 -17.62 9.36 -3.16
N ASN A 194 -18.10 10.23 -2.27
CA ASN A 194 -18.38 11.64 -2.55
C ASN A 194 -17.13 12.53 -2.59
N GLY A 195 -15.93 11.94 -2.45
CA GLY A 195 -14.65 12.65 -2.43
C GLY A 195 -14.32 13.33 -1.11
N LYS A 196 -15.08 13.09 -0.03
CA LYS A 196 -14.69 13.50 1.32
C LYS A 196 -13.52 12.64 1.81
N VAL A 197 -12.65 13.26 2.58
CA VAL A 197 -11.41 12.69 3.11
C VAL A 197 -11.43 12.91 4.61
N PHE A 198 -11.41 11.83 5.37
CA PHE A 198 -11.29 11.85 6.81
C PHE A 198 -9.86 11.50 7.21
N ILE A 199 -9.37 12.15 8.26
CA ILE A 199 -8.04 11.93 8.81
C ILE A 199 -8.22 11.20 10.13
N GLU A 200 -7.68 9.99 10.20
CA GLU A 200 -7.68 9.20 11.41
C GLU A 200 -6.48 9.62 12.26
N GLU A 201 -6.77 10.13 13.47
CA GLU A 201 -5.75 10.29 14.50
C GLU A 201 -5.42 8.87 14.99
N LEU A 202 -4.14 8.48 14.94
CA LEU A 202 -3.65 7.23 15.54
C LEU A 202 -3.67 7.28 17.08
N ASP A 203 -4.71 7.89 17.66
CA ASP A 203 -5.06 7.83 19.07
C ASP A 203 -6.34 7.00 19.15
N GLY A 204 -6.21 5.77 19.63
CA GLY A 204 -7.19 4.71 19.46
C GLY A 204 -8.61 5.07 19.91
N GLU A 205 -9.55 5.01 18.97
CA GLU A 205 -10.88 4.42 19.08
C GLU A 205 -11.58 4.56 17.72
N VAL A 206 -11.66 3.46 16.96
CA VAL A 206 -12.34 3.43 15.66
C VAL A 206 -13.84 3.44 15.89
N THR A 207 -14.49 4.56 15.58
CA THR A 207 -15.93 4.58 15.30
C THR A 207 -16.18 5.26 13.97
N CYS A 208 -16.63 4.48 12.98
CA CYS A 208 -17.46 5.02 11.93
C CYS A 208 -18.58 4.03 11.57
N MET A 209 -19.80 4.44 11.92
CA MET A 209 -21.05 3.85 11.46
C MET A 209 -21.14 4.02 9.93
N ARG A 210 -21.40 2.92 9.21
CA ARG A 210 -21.75 2.93 7.78
C ARG A 210 -23.27 2.86 7.64
N ASP A 211 -23.88 3.95 7.19
CA ASP A 211 -25.20 3.94 6.57
C ASP A 211 -25.01 3.98 5.04
N ASN A 212 -25.37 2.87 4.36
CA ASN A 212 -25.46 2.81 2.90
C ASN A 212 -26.92 2.57 2.50
N ASN A 213 -27.56 3.57 1.92
CA ASN A 213 -28.72 3.38 1.06
C ASN A 213 -28.22 2.87 -0.29
N ILE A 214 -28.56 1.62 -0.62
CA ILE A 214 -28.32 0.99 -1.93
C ILE A 214 -29.68 0.81 -2.60
N GLU A 215 -29.89 1.44 -3.75
CA GLU A 215 -30.89 0.98 -4.72
C GLU A 215 -30.21 0.20 -5.85
N LYS A 216 -30.54 -1.10 -5.87
CA LYS A 216 -30.66 -2.04 -7.01
C LYS A 216 -29.41 -2.55 -7.73
N LEU A 217 -29.11 -3.83 -7.48
CA LEU A 217 -28.98 -4.88 -8.51
C LEU A 217 -28.93 -6.28 -7.85
N ASP A 218 -30.09 -6.93 -7.82
CA ASP A 218 -30.51 -8.08 -6.99
C ASP A 218 -30.02 -9.48 -7.44
N ALA A 219 -28.73 -9.67 -7.72
CA ALA A 219 -28.22 -11.04 -8.00
C ALA A 219 -26.89 -11.38 -7.32
N THR A 220 -26.01 -10.39 -7.13
CA THR A 220 -24.69 -10.58 -6.48
C THR A 220 -24.73 -10.37 -4.97
N GLY A 221 -25.78 -9.72 -4.45
CA GLY A 221 -25.91 -9.36 -3.03
C GLY A 221 -25.95 -10.57 -2.10
N ASN A 222 -26.62 -11.66 -2.49
CA ASN A 222 -26.74 -12.85 -1.65
C ASN A 222 -25.40 -13.60 -1.48
N GLU A 223 -24.54 -13.60 -2.49
CA GLU A 223 -23.24 -14.28 -2.40
C GLU A 223 -22.26 -13.48 -1.53
N VAL A 224 -22.25 -12.16 -1.68
CA VAL A 224 -21.45 -11.26 -0.84
C VAL A 224 -21.94 -11.28 0.61
N HIS A 225 -23.25 -11.27 0.83
CA HIS A 225 -23.85 -11.34 2.16
C HIS A 225 -23.49 -12.65 2.88
N LYS A 226 -23.57 -13.78 2.16
CA LYS A 226 -23.15 -15.08 2.69
C LYS A 226 -21.67 -15.10 3.08
N LYS A 227 -20.79 -14.57 2.21
CA LYS A 227 -19.35 -14.48 2.51
C LYS A 227 -19.05 -13.60 3.72
N ILE A 228 -19.79 -12.50 3.90
CA ILE A 228 -19.61 -11.64 5.08
C ILE A 228 -20.05 -12.37 6.36
N ILE A 229 -21.17 -13.08 6.35
CA ILE A 229 -21.60 -13.88 7.51
C ILE A 229 -20.56 -14.97 7.84
N GLU A 230 -20.05 -15.68 6.84
CA GLU A 230 -19.01 -16.70 7.02
C GLU A 230 -17.72 -16.11 7.63
N GLN A 231 -17.29 -14.93 7.16
CA GLN A 231 -16.12 -14.23 7.73
C GLN A 231 -16.36 -13.77 9.16
N LEU A 232 -17.55 -13.26 9.48
CA LEU A 232 -17.91 -12.86 10.83
C LEU A 232 -17.96 -14.05 11.79
N GLU A 233 -18.50 -15.19 11.36
CA GLU A 233 -18.52 -16.44 12.14
C GLU A 233 -17.11 -16.97 12.40
N GLN A 234 -16.22 -16.92 11.41
CA GLN A 234 -14.80 -17.28 11.56
C GLN A 234 -14.10 -16.35 12.55
N GLY A 235 -14.31 -15.04 12.46
CA GLY A 235 -13.77 -14.07 13.41
C GLY A 235 -14.25 -14.34 14.85
N LEU A 236 -15.53 -14.67 15.01
CA LEU A 236 -16.13 -15.02 16.30
C LEU A 236 -15.52 -16.28 16.91
N TYR A 237 -15.26 -17.29 16.07
CA TYR A 237 -14.57 -18.52 16.49
C TYR A 237 -13.14 -18.22 16.99
N ILE A 238 -12.38 -17.39 16.27
CA ILE A 238 -11.02 -16.99 16.67
C ILE A 238 -11.05 -16.24 18.01
N LEU A 239 -11.97 -15.28 18.15
CA LEU A 239 -12.14 -14.50 19.38
C LEU A 239 -12.50 -15.40 20.58
N LYS A 240 -13.39 -16.38 20.40
CA LYS A 240 -13.74 -17.34 21.46
C LYS A 240 -12.52 -18.14 21.91
N LYS A 241 -11.77 -18.69 20.96
CA LYS A 241 -10.56 -19.47 21.22
C LYS A 241 -9.47 -18.63 21.92
N ARG A 242 -9.33 -17.35 21.58
CA ARG A 242 -8.43 -16.41 22.28
C ARG A 242 -8.86 -16.22 23.73
N ASN A 243 -10.16 -15.97 23.98
CA ASN A 243 -10.68 -15.79 25.34
C ASN A 243 -10.54 -17.03 26.23
N GLU A 244 -10.61 -18.23 25.65
CA GLU A 244 -10.34 -19.49 26.35
C GLU A 244 -8.86 -19.58 26.76
N ARG A 245 -7.94 -19.35 25.81
CA ARG A 245 -6.48 -19.34 26.05
C ARG A 245 -6.03 -18.30 27.07
N MET A 246 -6.66 -17.13 27.12
CA MET A 246 -6.36 -16.11 28.13
C MET A 246 -6.52 -16.64 29.56
N SER A 247 -7.43 -17.59 29.79
CA SER A 247 -7.59 -18.17 31.13
C SER A 247 -6.38 -19.02 31.55
N GLU A 248 -5.71 -19.65 30.58
CA GLU A 248 -4.46 -20.40 30.79
C GLU A 248 -3.27 -19.44 31.01
N GLU A 249 -3.22 -18.34 30.24
CA GLU A 249 -2.20 -17.30 30.36
C GLU A 249 -2.26 -16.56 31.70
N VAL A 250 -3.46 -16.31 32.25
CA VAL A 250 -3.62 -15.75 33.59
C VAL A 250 -2.94 -16.65 34.64
N VAL A 251 -3.10 -17.98 34.54
CA VAL A 251 -2.45 -18.92 35.47
C VAL A 251 -0.93 -18.88 35.32
N GLN A 252 -0.42 -18.77 34.10
CA GLN A 252 1.01 -18.62 33.85
C GLN A 252 1.58 -17.32 34.42
N PHE A 253 0.91 -16.17 34.18
CA PHE A 253 1.35 -14.89 34.71
C PHE A 253 1.21 -14.80 36.23
N PHE A 254 0.24 -15.50 36.81
CA PHE A 254 0.11 -15.63 38.26
C PHE A 254 1.29 -16.40 38.87
N ASN A 255 1.68 -17.53 38.28
CA ASN A 255 2.85 -18.30 38.72
C ASN A 255 4.17 -17.49 38.62
N ASN A 256 4.22 -16.53 37.70
CA ASN A 256 5.37 -15.64 37.51
C ASN A 256 5.26 -14.31 38.29
N ASN A 257 4.26 -14.16 39.18
CA ASN A 257 3.98 -12.93 39.95
C ASN A 257 3.88 -11.66 39.09
N ASN A 258 3.45 -11.77 37.83
CA ASN A 258 3.34 -10.65 36.90
C ASN A 258 1.92 -10.07 36.88
N LEU A 259 1.58 -9.31 37.92
CA LEU A 259 0.24 -8.75 38.11
C LEU A 259 -0.16 -7.73 37.04
N ASP A 260 0.80 -6.96 36.50
CA ASP A 260 0.54 -5.99 35.43
C ASP A 260 0.12 -6.68 34.12
N ALA A 261 0.75 -7.80 33.79
CA ALA A 261 0.37 -8.61 32.64
C ALA A 261 -1.04 -9.21 32.81
N ILE A 262 -1.39 -9.66 34.02
CA ILE A 262 -2.74 -10.15 34.32
C ILE A 262 -3.78 -9.03 34.14
N HIS A 263 -3.49 -7.82 34.62
CA HIS A 263 -4.41 -6.68 34.48
C HIS A 263 -4.65 -6.34 33.01
N LYS A 264 -3.58 -6.25 32.19
CA LYS A 264 -3.70 -6.02 30.74
C LYS A 264 -4.49 -7.13 30.06
N LEU A 265 -4.24 -8.38 30.42
CA LEU A 265 -4.92 -9.54 29.86
C LEU A 265 -6.42 -9.57 30.24
N MET A 266 -6.77 -9.08 31.43
CA MET A 266 -8.17 -8.96 31.87
C MET A 266 -8.92 -7.85 31.11
N GLU A 267 -8.28 -6.70 30.87
CA GLU A 267 -8.85 -5.63 30.04
C GLU A 267 -9.05 -6.12 28.59
N GLU A 268 -8.06 -6.81 28.01
CA GLU A 268 -8.18 -7.43 26.68
C GLU A 268 -9.34 -8.45 26.64
N LYS A 269 -9.47 -9.28 27.68
CA LYS A 269 -10.56 -10.27 27.80
C LYS A 269 -11.93 -9.59 27.89
N LYS A 270 -12.03 -8.45 28.57
CA LYS A 270 -13.27 -7.67 28.68
C LYS A 270 -13.66 -7.09 27.32
N ALA A 271 -12.72 -6.41 26.65
CA ALA A 271 -12.94 -5.86 25.31
C ALA A 271 -13.33 -6.96 24.29
N ASN A 272 -12.66 -8.11 24.34
CA ASN A 272 -12.99 -9.24 23.46
C ASN A 272 -14.39 -9.81 23.72
N LYS A 273 -14.87 -9.80 24.97
CA LYS A 273 -16.25 -10.24 25.29
C LYS A 273 -17.30 -9.25 24.79
N GLU A 274 -17.03 -7.95 24.91
CA GLU A 274 -17.91 -6.90 24.39
C GLU A 274 -18.00 -6.99 22.85
N LEU A 275 -16.85 -7.14 22.17
CA LEU A 275 -16.81 -7.33 20.73
C LEU A 275 -17.53 -8.62 20.28
N GLN A 276 -17.36 -9.73 21.00
CA GLN A 276 -18.09 -10.96 20.71
C GLN A 276 -19.60 -10.77 20.82
N HIS A 277 -20.08 -10.02 21.81
CA HIS A 277 -21.50 -9.72 21.98
C HIS A 277 -22.05 -8.92 20.80
N ASP A 278 -21.31 -7.90 20.36
CA ASP A 278 -21.75 -7.04 19.27
C ASP A 278 -21.69 -7.74 17.90
N VAL A 279 -20.67 -8.56 17.64
CA VAL A 279 -20.61 -9.39 16.43
C VAL A 279 -21.74 -10.43 16.42
N ASN A 280 -22.06 -11.07 17.55
CA ASN A 280 -23.20 -11.99 17.62
C ASN A 280 -24.54 -11.28 17.30
N LYS A 281 -24.76 -10.08 17.83
CA LYS A 281 -25.95 -9.28 17.51
C LYS A 281 -26.03 -8.93 16.03
N LEU A 282 -24.89 -8.59 15.41
CA LEU A 282 -24.82 -8.28 13.99
C LEU A 282 -25.17 -9.51 13.14
N ILE A 283 -24.63 -10.68 13.48
CA ILE A 283 -24.94 -11.94 12.78
C ILE A 283 -26.42 -12.30 12.94
N GLU A 284 -26.99 -12.20 14.14
CA GLU A 284 -28.43 -12.45 14.38
C GLU A 284 -29.32 -11.50 13.57
N LYS A 285 -28.96 -10.21 13.53
CA LYS A 285 -29.69 -9.19 12.76
C LYS A 285 -29.65 -9.45 11.25
N TRP A 286 -28.58 -10.08 10.76
CA TRP A 286 -28.34 -10.32 9.34
C TRP A 286 -28.70 -11.74 8.89
N LYS A 287 -29.11 -12.64 9.81
CA LYS A 287 -29.62 -13.97 9.46
C LYS A 287 -31.14 -14.00 9.17
N VAL A 288 -31.85 -12.88 9.41
CA VAL A 288 -33.29 -12.67 9.12
C VAL A 288 -33.46 -12.09 7.72
#